data_AF-A0A3D3HSS4-F1
#
_entry.id   AF-A0A3D3HSS4-F1
#
_cell.length_a   1.000
_cell.length_b   1.000
_cell.length_c   1.000
_cell.angle_alpha   90.00
_cell.angle_beta   90.00
_cell.angle_gamma   90.00
#
_symmetry.space_group_name_H-M   'P 1'
#
loop_
_entity.id
_entity.type
_entity.pdbx_description
1 polymer ?
#
loop_
_entity_poly.entity_id
_entity_poly.type
_entity_poly.pdbx_seq_one_letter_code
_entity_poly.pdbx_strand_id
1 'polypeptide(L)'
;MKVLSTNEVNNVSGGLILGSIFGAVGSAMGSAIGGIVDAGCASGGYQTNFKESGSQLGHGIGAIVGLSPIMATKGIGAGVTGIVNNARSIKAQKRGF
;
A
#
# COMPACT_ATOMS: atom_id res chain seq x y z
N MET A 1 -23.20 8.54 20.52
CA MET A 1 -22.17 7.49 20.51
C MET A 1 -22.89 6.15 20.58
N LYS A 2 -22.77 5.28 19.56
CA LYS A 2 -23.47 3.98 19.55
C LYS A 2 -22.70 3.01 20.43
N VAL A 3 -23.36 2.37 21.39
CA VAL A 3 -22.78 1.28 22.18
C VAL A 3 -22.83 0.02 21.32
N LEU A 4 -21.66 -0.55 21.04
CA LEU A 4 -21.53 -1.77 20.26
C LEU A 4 -21.85 -2.98 21.15
N SER A 5 -22.49 -3.98 20.58
CA SER A 5 -22.60 -5.29 21.22
C SER A 5 -21.23 -5.94 21.37
N THR A 6 -21.07 -6.86 22.32
CA THR A 6 -19.82 -7.60 22.55
C THR A 6 -19.30 -8.27 21.27
N ASN A 7 -20.20 -8.74 20.40
CA ASN A 7 -19.86 -9.35 19.11
C ASN A 7 -19.28 -8.32 18.12
N GLU A 8 -19.83 -7.11 18.08
CA GLU A 8 -19.30 -6.04 17.21
C GLU A 8 -17.94 -5.54 17.71
N VAL A 9 -17.74 -5.42 19.03
CA VAL A 9 -16.43 -5.07 19.62
C VAL A 9 -15.38 -6.13 19.29
N ASN A 10 -15.74 -7.41 19.39
CA ASN A 10 -14.85 -8.52 19.05
C ASN A 10 -14.52 -8.56 17.55
N ASN A 11 -15.48 -8.27 16.67
CA ASN A 11 -15.25 -8.22 15.22
C ASN A 11 -14.34 -7.05 14.82
N VAL A 12 -14.50 -5.88 15.44
CA VAL A 12 -13.59 -4.73 15.21
C VAL A 12 -12.18 -5.03 15.72
N SER A 13 -12.08 -5.67 16.89
CA SER A 13 -10.79 -6.03 17.50
C SER A 13 -10.07 -7.12 16.71
N GLY A 14 -10.80 -8.16 16.28
CA GLY A 14 -10.30 -9.22 15.41
C GLY A 14 -9.89 -8.69 14.04
N GLY A 15 -10.65 -7.71 13.51
CA GLY A 15 -10.31 -7.02 12.27
C GLY A 15 -8.99 -6.24 12.36
N LEU A 16 -8.66 -5.67 13.52
CA LEU A 16 -7.39 -4.97 13.69
C LEU A 16 -6.19 -5.93 13.72
N ILE A 17 -6.33 -7.08 14.39
CA ILE A 17 -5.29 -8.10 14.47
C ILE A 17 -5.09 -8.77 13.11
N LEU A 18 -6.15 -9.28 12.49
CA LEU A 18 -6.07 -9.89 11.16
C LEU A 18 -5.63 -8.86 10.10
N GLY A 19 -6.11 -7.62 10.19
CA GLY A 19 -5.70 -6.51 9.33
C GLY A 19 -4.20 -6.26 9.35
N SER A 20 -3.55 -6.37 10.51
CA SER A 20 -2.11 -6.21 10.62
C SER A 20 -1.32 -7.38 10.00
N ILE A 21 -1.79 -8.62 10.16
CA ILE A 21 -1.16 -9.82 9.59
C ILE A 21 -1.28 -9.80 8.07
N PHE A 22 -2.50 -9.68 7.54
CA PHE A 22 -2.73 -9.65 6.10
C PHE A 22 -2.14 -8.38 5.46
N GLY A 23 -2.12 -7.26 6.19
CA GLY A 23 -1.40 -6.06 5.78
C GLY A 23 0.10 -6.29 5.62
N ALA A 24 0.76 -7.02 6.51
CA ALA A 24 2.18 -7.34 6.35
C ALA A 24 2.45 -8.23 5.11
N VAL A 25 1.60 -9.23 4.88
CA VAL A 25 1.69 -10.10 3.68
C VAL A 25 1.48 -9.29 2.41
N GLY A 26 0.41 -8.49 2.36
CA GLY A 26 0.13 -7.60 1.23
C GLY A 26 1.27 -6.60 0.98
N SER A 27 1.88 -6.08 2.05
CA SER A 27 3.05 -5.21 1.95
C SER A 27 4.25 -5.89 1.30
N ALA A 28 4.55 -7.14 1.68
CA ALA A 28 5.65 -7.91 1.11
C ALA A 28 5.43 -8.17 -0.38
N MET A 29 4.23 -8.59 -0.76
CA MET A 29 3.85 -8.81 -2.16
C MET A 29 3.92 -7.50 -2.97
N GLY A 30 3.35 -6.43 -2.43
CA GLY A 30 3.37 -5.11 -3.06
C GLY A 30 4.79 -4.56 -3.24
N SER A 31 5.68 -4.79 -2.26
CA SER A 31 7.09 -4.42 -2.35
C SER A 31 7.83 -5.22 -3.42
N ALA A 32 7.56 -6.52 -3.54
CA ALA A 32 8.15 -7.36 -4.57
C ALA A 32 7.75 -6.88 -5.98
N ILE A 33 6.45 -6.64 -6.20
CA ILE A 33 5.94 -6.12 -7.48
C ILE A 33 6.54 -4.74 -7.77
N GLY A 34 6.50 -3.83 -6.80
CA GLY A 34 7.05 -2.48 -6.95
C GLY A 34 8.55 -2.47 -7.22
N GLY A 35 9.30 -3.39 -6.61
CA GLY A 35 10.74 -3.55 -6.86
C GLY A 35 11.06 -4.02 -8.28
N ILE A 36 10.22 -4.88 -8.87
CA ILE A 36 10.34 -5.28 -10.28
C ILE A 36 10.11 -4.07 -11.20
N VAL A 37 9.09 -3.26 -10.89
CA VAL A 37 8.81 -2.03 -11.66
C VAL A 37 9.97 -1.03 -11.54
N ASP A 38 10.54 -0.83 -10.35
CA ASP A 38 11.71 0.03 -10.15
C ASP A 38 12.92 -0.47 -10.93
N ALA A 39 13.19 -1.78 -10.96
CA ALA A 39 14.27 -2.35 -11.76
C ALA A 39 14.04 -2.11 -13.27
N GLY A 40 12.79 -2.23 -13.73
CA GLY A 40 12.39 -1.89 -15.10
C GLY A 40 12.61 -0.41 -15.42
N CYS A 41 12.19 0.50 -14.54
CA CYS A 41 12.40 1.93 -14.70
C CYS A 41 13.88 2.31 -14.70
N ALA A 42 14.69 1.70 -13.83
CA ALA A 42 16.14 1.90 -13.78
C ALA A 42 16.83 1.47 -15.08
N SER A 43 16.38 0.38 -15.71
CA SER A 43 16.89 -0.04 -17.03
C SER A 43 16.63 1.00 -18.13
N GLY A 44 15.57 1.81 -17.98
CA GLY A 44 15.25 2.93 -18.85
C GLY A 44 15.89 4.26 -18.45
N GLY A 45 16.78 4.26 -17.44
CA GLY A 45 17.45 5.45 -16.92
C GLY A 45 16.61 6.29 -15.95
N TYR A 46 15.48 5.78 -15.46
CA TYR A 46 14.61 6.50 -14.55
C TYR A 46 14.81 6.05 -13.09
N GLN A 47 14.82 7.02 -12.18
CA GLN A 47 14.81 6.77 -10.74
C GLN A 47 13.39 6.85 -10.19
N THR A 48 12.91 5.74 -9.62
CA THR A 48 11.57 5.60 -9.06
C THR A 48 11.60 4.88 -7.72
N ASN A 49 10.49 4.94 -7.00
CA ASN A 49 10.27 4.27 -5.72
C ASN A 49 8.88 3.61 -5.69
N PHE A 50 8.61 2.80 -6.72
CA PHE A 50 7.42 1.97 -6.79
C PHE A 50 7.45 0.85 -5.76
N LYS A 51 8.62 0.41 -5.30
CA LYS A 51 8.77 -0.55 -4.20
C LYS A 51 8.07 -0.10 -2.93
N GLU A 52 8.30 1.15 -2.50
CA GLU A 52 7.63 1.69 -1.31
C GLU A 52 6.14 1.93 -1.58
N SER A 53 5.79 2.49 -2.74
CA SER A 53 4.40 2.76 -3.09
C SER A 53 3.55 1.48 -3.18
N GLY A 54 4.12 0.43 -3.79
CA GLY A 54 3.55 -0.91 -3.87
C GLY A 54 3.43 -1.55 -2.49
N SER A 55 4.44 -1.39 -1.63
CA SER A 55 4.39 -1.86 -0.24
C SER A 55 3.21 -1.24 0.53
N GLN A 56 3.02 0.08 0.43
CA GLN A 56 1.92 0.78 1.11
C GLN A 56 0.55 0.39 0.56
N LEU A 57 0.41 0.31 -0.77
CA LEU A 57 -0.83 -0.12 -1.43
C LEU A 57 -1.18 -1.56 -1.03
N GLY A 58 -0.22 -2.47 -1.14
CA GLY A 58 -0.37 -3.87 -0.78
C GLY A 58 -0.72 -4.04 0.69
N HIS A 59 -0.11 -3.25 1.58
CA HIS A 59 -0.48 -3.22 3.00
C HIS A 59 -1.94 -2.84 3.20
N GLY A 60 -2.41 -1.80 2.51
CA GLY A 60 -3.80 -1.39 2.59
C GLY A 60 -4.77 -2.45 2.06
N ILE A 61 -4.46 -3.10 0.93
CA ILE A 61 -5.28 -4.19 0.38
C ILE A 61 -5.33 -5.37 1.33
N GLY A 62 -4.18 -5.80 1.87
CA GLY A 62 -4.11 -6.86 2.86
C GLY A 62 -4.91 -6.53 4.13
N ALA A 63 -4.86 -5.28 4.58
CA ALA A 63 -5.63 -4.84 5.73
C ALA A 63 -7.15 -4.86 5.50
N ILE A 64 -7.66 -4.69 4.27
CA ILE A 64 -9.09 -4.88 3.94
C ILE A 64 -9.48 -6.34 4.14
N VAL A 65 -8.66 -7.27 3.63
CA VAL A 65 -8.91 -8.71 3.74
C VAL A 65 -8.95 -9.12 5.22
N GLY A 66 -8.11 -8.50 6.04
CA GLY A 66 -8.14 -8.66 7.49
C GLY A 66 -9.24 -7.87 8.21
N LEU A 67 -10.21 -7.26 7.52
CA LEU A 67 -11.32 -6.48 8.09
C LEU A 67 -10.90 -5.25 8.90
N SER A 68 -9.84 -4.56 8.49
CA SER A 68 -9.40 -3.27 9.07
C SER A 68 -9.55 -2.11 8.07
N PRO A 69 -10.74 -1.49 7.94
CA PRO A 69 -11.02 -0.39 7.01
C PRO A 69 -10.13 0.84 7.20
N ILE A 70 -9.72 1.12 8.44
CA ILE A 70 -8.90 2.29 8.77
C ILE A 70 -7.48 2.12 8.21
N MET A 71 -6.84 0.99 8.51
CA MET A 71 -5.50 0.67 7.99
C MET A 71 -5.52 0.54 6.47
N ALA A 72 -6.59 -0.05 5.93
CA ALA A 72 -6.82 -0.17 4.51
C ALA A 72 -6.82 1.17 3.77
N THR A 73 -7.64 2.10 4.25
CA THR A 73 -7.79 3.43 3.64
C THR A 73 -6.46 4.19 3.66
N LYS A 74 -5.74 4.13 4.78
CA LYS A 74 -4.41 4.77 4.90
C LYS A 74 -3.39 4.15 3.96
N GLY A 75 -3.28 2.82 3.93
CA GLY A 75 -2.31 2.10 3.08
C GLY A 75 -2.58 2.32 1.59
N ILE A 76 -3.84 2.16 1.16
CA ILE A 76 -4.24 2.39 -0.24
C ILE A 76 -4.01 3.84 -0.63
N GLY A 77 -4.43 4.80 0.20
CA GLY A 77 -4.25 6.22 -0.09
C GLY A 77 -2.78 6.62 -0.26
N ALA A 78 -1.92 6.17 0.67
CA ALA A 78 -0.48 6.43 0.61
C ALA A 78 0.14 5.78 -0.63
N GLY A 79 -0.19 4.51 -0.90
CA GLY A 79 0.35 3.77 -2.04
C GLY A 79 -0.06 4.36 -3.40
N VAL A 80 -1.34 4.73 -3.57
CA VAL A 80 -1.82 5.38 -4.81
C VAL A 80 -1.13 6.73 -5.02
N THR A 81 -0.99 7.53 -3.95
CA THR A 81 -0.31 8.83 -4.02
C THR A 81 1.17 8.64 -4.41
N GLY A 82 1.84 7.64 -3.85
CA GLY A 82 3.20 7.27 -4.20
C GLY A 82 3.36 6.87 -5.67
N ILE A 83 2.42 6.08 -6.22
CA ILE A 83 2.40 5.71 -7.65
C ILE A 83 2.29 6.96 -8.53
N VAL A 84 1.38 7.88 -8.20
CA VAL A 84 1.20 9.14 -8.95
C VAL A 84 2.46 10.00 -8.89
N ASN A 85 3.11 10.06 -7.72
CA ASN A 85 4.36 10.81 -7.55
C ASN A 85 5.51 10.19 -8.37
N ASN A 86 5.63 8.87 -8.41
CA ASN A 86 6.60 8.19 -9.26
C ASN A 86 6.34 8.47 -10.74
N ALA A 87 5.09 8.44 -11.20
CA ALA A 87 4.74 8.79 -12.57
C ALA A 87 5.10 10.25 -12.92
N ARG A 88 4.89 11.18 -11.98
CA ARG A 88 5.32 12.59 -12.13
C ARG A 88 6.84 12.71 -12.18
N SER A 89 7.55 11.96 -11.34
CA SER A 89 9.02 11.92 -11.30
C SER A 89 9.60 11.47 -12.65
N ILE A 90 9.10 10.36 -13.21
CA ILE A 90 9.49 9.87 -14.55
C ILE A 90 9.31 10.96 -15.61
N LYS A 91 8.14 11.62 -15.62
CA LYS A 91 7.86 12.71 -16.58
C LYS A 91 8.81 13.90 -16.41
N ALA A 92 9.19 14.24 -15.18
CA ALA A 92 10.15 15.31 -14.91
C ALA A 92 11.56 14.94 -15.39
N GLN A 93 12.00 13.70 -15.12
CA GLN A 93 13.30 13.19 -15.56
C GLN A 93 13.41 13.14 -17.09
N LYS A 94 12.32 12.79 -17.79
CA LYS A 94 12.27 12.80 -19.25
C LYS A 94 12.46 14.20 -19.88
N ARG A 95 12.25 15.29 -19.13
CA ARG A 95 12.46 16.68 -19.62
C ARG A 95 13.87 17.21 -19.35
N GLY A 96 14.70 16.44 -18.65
CA GLY A 96 16.10 16.76 -18.34
C GLY A 96 17.13 16.04 -19.23
N PHE A 97 16.67 15.22 -20.18
CA PHE A 97 17.42 14.69 -21.33
C PHE A 97 17.04 15.47 -22.59
#